data_AF-A0A965CEJ0-F1
#
_entry.id   AF-A0A965CEJ0-F1
#
_cell.length_a   1.000
_cell.length_b   1.000
_cell.length_c   1.000
_cell.angle_alpha   90.00
_cell.angle_beta   90.00
_cell.angle_gamma   90.00
#
_symmetry.space_group_name_H-M   'P 1'
#
loop_
_entity.id
_entity.type
_entity.pdbx_description
1 polymer ?
#
loop_
_entity_poly.entity_id
_entity_poly.type
_entity_poly.pdbx_seq_one_letter_code
_entity_poly.pdbx_strand_id
1 'polypeptide(L)'
;PTLLYWAFAAILIGARLFTERNVIKSMMGKEITLPEPVWNNLNTAWAIFFTALGALNLYVAFNFSIDTWASFKLFGTMGLMFAFIIVQSIAINKYIEEK
;
A
#
# COMPACT_ATOMS: atom_id res chain seq x y z
N PRO A 1 -14.95 -2.56 3.31
CA PRO A 1 -13.55 -2.82 2.90
C PRO A 1 -13.11 -2.04 1.66
N THR A 2 -13.89 -2.04 0.57
CA THR A 2 -13.55 -1.32 -0.67
C THR A 2 -13.40 0.18 -0.48
N LEU A 3 -14.35 0.80 0.23
CA LEU A 3 -14.28 2.23 0.57
C LEU A 3 -13.02 2.56 1.39
N LEU A 4 -12.58 1.63 2.25
CA LEU A 4 -11.37 1.80 3.06
C LEU A 4 -10.11 1.80 2.20
N TYR A 5 -9.97 0.84 1.27
CA TYR A 5 -8.80 0.77 0.37
C TYR A 5 -8.70 2.00 -0.53
N TRP A 6 -9.84 2.45 -1.06
CA TRP A 6 -9.89 3.65 -1.90
C TRP A 6 -9.68 4.92 -1.08
N ALA A 7 -10.15 4.98 0.17
CA ALA A 7 -9.83 6.08 1.09
C ALA A 7 -8.33 6.15 1.40
N PHE A 8 -7.67 5.02 1.66
CA PHE A 8 -6.21 4.98 1.84
C PHE A 8 -5.46 5.45 0.59
N ALA A 9 -5.85 4.99 -0.60
CA ALA A 9 -5.27 5.45 -1.85
C ALA A 9 -5.49 6.96 -2.05
N ALA A 10 -6.70 7.46 -1.80
CA ALA A 10 -7.05 8.87 -1.91
C ALA A 10 -6.28 9.74 -0.91
N ILE A 11 -6.05 9.27 0.32
CA ILE A 11 -5.24 9.96 1.31
C ILE A 11 -3.78 10.00 0.87
N LEU A 12 -3.22 8.89 0.37
CA LEU A 12 -1.83 8.82 -0.08
C LEU A 12 -1.54 9.72 -1.29
N ILE A 13 -2.48 9.77 -2.23
CA ILE A 13 -2.41 10.63 -3.42
C ILE A 13 -2.71 12.09 -3.03
N GLY A 14 -3.78 12.31 -2.28
CA GLY A 14 -4.24 13.63 -1.86
C GLY A 14 -3.25 14.35 -0.95
N ALA A 15 -2.70 13.68 0.07
CA ALA A 15 -1.69 14.29 0.94
C ALA A 15 -0.42 14.70 0.17
N ARG A 16 -0.08 13.96 -0.90
CA ARG A 16 1.04 14.33 -1.77
C ARG A 16 0.71 15.52 -2.67
N LEU A 17 -0.49 15.57 -3.24
CA LEU A 17 -0.90 16.66 -4.14
C LEU A 17 -1.24 17.96 -3.42
N PHE A 18 -1.83 17.89 -2.22
CA PHE A 18 -2.33 19.06 -1.48
C PHE A 18 -1.40 19.53 -0.36
N THR A 19 -0.54 18.66 0.17
CA THR A 19 0.29 18.99 1.34
C THR A 19 1.78 18.76 1.09
N GLU A 20 2.16 18.24 -0.09
CA GLU A 20 3.53 17.79 -0.43
C GLU A 20 4.12 16.82 0.61
N ARG A 21 3.28 16.24 1.48
CA ARG A 21 3.71 15.39 2.58
C ARG A 21 3.70 13.94 2.13
N ASN A 22 4.82 13.27 2.38
CA ASN A 22 4.94 11.85 2.19
C ASN A 22 4.38 11.12 3.42
N VAL A 23 3.18 10.54 3.29
CA VAL A 23 2.48 9.90 4.40
C VAL A 23 3.23 8.65 4.87
N ILE A 24 3.77 7.86 3.94
CA ILE A 24 4.56 6.67 4.27
C ILE A 24 5.82 7.05 5.07
N LYS A 25 6.50 8.13 4.68
CA LYS A 25 7.60 8.69 5.47
C LYS A 25 7.16 9.17 6.85
N SER A 26 5.99 9.78 6.98
CA SER A 26 5.48 10.21 8.29
C SER A 26 5.17 9.03 9.22
N MET A 27 4.81 7.88 8.67
CA MET A 27 4.50 6.67 9.43
C MET A 27 5.75 5.88 9.81
N MET A 28 6.70 5.73 8.88
CA MET A 28 7.85 4.83 9.04
C MET A 28 9.20 5.55 9.19
N GLY A 29 9.28 6.83 8.87
CA GLY A 29 10.54 7.58 8.86
C GLY A 29 11.17 7.82 10.23
N LYS A 30 10.49 7.44 11.31
CA LYS A 30 11.08 7.37 12.67
C LYS A 30 11.88 6.09 12.90
N GLU A 31 11.48 5.00 12.24
CA GLU A 31 12.06 3.66 12.43
C GLU A 31 13.17 3.36 11.41
N ILE A 32 13.07 3.95 10.21
CA ILE A 32 14.00 3.72 9.10
C ILE A 32 14.41 5.04 8.45
N THR A 33 15.70 5.17 8.13
CA THR A 33 16.26 6.29 7.38
C THR A 33 16.48 5.89 5.93
N LEU A 34 15.80 6.57 5.01
CA LEU A 34 15.93 6.36 3.57
C LEU A 34 16.09 7.71 2.85
N PRO A 35 16.76 7.75 1.69
CA PRO A 35 16.83 8.94 0.85
C PRO A 35 15.44 9.44 0.42
N GLU A 36 15.26 10.76 0.29
CA GLU A 36 13.98 11.37 -0.13
C GLU A 36 13.38 10.78 -1.43
N PRO A 37 14.17 10.51 -2.49
CA PRO A 37 13.63 9.88 -3.69
C PRO A 37 13.01 8.49 -3.43
N VAL A 38 13.56 7.73 -2.48
CA VAL A 38 13.09 6.39 -2.12
C VAL A 38 11.75 6.48 -1.40
N TRP A 39 11.59 7.43 -0.48
CA TRP A 39 10.29 7.70 0.16
C TRP A 39 9.21 8.01 -0.86
N ASN A 40 9.54 8.82 -1.87
CA ASN A 40 8.60 9.17 -2.92
C ASN A 40 8.19 7.97 -3.78
N ASN A 41 9.11 7.06 -4.06
CA ASN A 41 8.81 5.81 -4.74
C ASN A 41 7.93 4.91 -3.88
N LEU A 42 8.21 4.80 -2.58
CA LEU A 42 7.39 4.04 -1.63
C LEU A 42 5.96 4.56 -1.55
N ASN A 43 5.76 5.86 -1.37
CA ASN A 43 4.41 6.45 -1.32
C ASN A 43 3.61 6.14 -2.59
N THR A 44 4.28 6.17 -3.75
CA THR A 44 3.65 5.83 -5.03
C THR A 44 3.32 4.34 -5.13
N ALA A 45 4.24 3.46 -4.71
CA ALA A 45 4.01 2.01 -4.67
C ALA A 45 2.82 1.65 -3.76
N TRP A 46 2.73 2.26 -2.58
CA TRP A 46 1.60 2.10 -1.66
C TRP A 46 0.28 2.60 -2.27
N ALA A 47 0.29 3.76 -2.94
CA ALA A 47 -0.90 4.28 -3.61
C ALA A 47 -1.38 3.34 -4.73
N ILE A 48 -0.46 2.85 -5.56
CA ILE A 48 -0.76 1.88 -6.63
C ILE A 48 -1.30 0.57 -6.03
N PHE A 49 -0.65 0.05 -4.99
CA PHE A 49 -1.06 -1.18 -4.32
C PHE A 49 -2.49 -1.09 -3.77
N PHE A 50 -2.81 -0.04 -3.01
CA PHE A 50 -4.17 0.13 -2.47
C PHE A 50 -5.22 0.36 -3.56
N THR A 51 -4.86 1.05 -4.63
CA THR A 51 -5.73 1.23 -5.80
C THR A 51 -6.01 -0.11 -6.49
N ALA A 52 -4.97 -0.89 -6.75
CA ALA A 52 -5.07 -2.21 -7.36
C ALA A 52 -5.83 -3.21 -6.47
N LEU A 53 -5.57 -3.19 -5.16
CA LEU A 53 -6.30 -4.02 -4.19
C LEU A 53 -7.79 -3.65 -4.14
N GLY A 54 -8.10 -2.36 -4.22
CA GLY A 54 -9.46 -1.85 -4.32
C GLY A 54 -10.16 -2.35 -5.59
N ALA A 55 -9.49 -2.26 -6.75
CA ALA A 55 -10.01 -2.75 -8.02
C ALA A 55 -10.20 -4.28 -8.02
N LEU A 56 -9.21 -5.01 -7.50
CA LEU A 56 -9.27 -6.47 -7.37
C LEU A 56 -10.39 -6.91 -6.42
N ASN A 57 -10.62 -6.20 -5.32
CA ASN A 57 -11.73 -6.47 -4.42
C ASN A 57 -13.09 -6.28 -5.13
N LEU A 58 -13.26 -5.24 -5.95
CA LEU A 58 -14.47 -5.06 -6.76
C LEU A 58 -14.62 -6.18 -7.78
N TYR A 59 -13.54 -6.53 -8.49
CA TYR A 59 -13.54 -7.63 -9.43
C TYR A 59 -14.00 -8.94 -8.78
N VAL A 60 -13.45 -9.29 -7.61
CA VAL A 60 -13.85 -10.49 -6.87
C VAL A 60 -15.30 -10.39 -6.41
N ALA A 61 -15.75 -9.21 -5.95
CA ALA A 61 -17.12 -9.00 -5.47
C ALA A 61 -18.19 -9.23 -6.56
N PHE A 62 -17.90 -8.84 -7.80
CA PHE A 62 -18.88 -8.92 -8.90
C PHE A 62 -18.81 -10.23 -9.70
N ASN A 63 -17.68 -10.93 -9.67
CA ASN A 63 -17.47 -12.12 -10.52
C ASN A 63 -17.50 -13.46 -9.75
N PHE A 64 -17.46 -13.45 -8.41
CA PHE A 64 -17.39 -14.66 -7.59
C PHE A 64 -18.50 -14.71 -6.53
N SER A 65 -18.68 -15.88 -5.91
CA SER A 65 -19.67 -16.06 -4.85
C SER A 65 -19.34 -15.27 -3.58
N ILE A 66 -20.34 -15.08 -2.72
CA ILE A 66 -20.18 -14.43 -1.41
C ILE A 66 -19.09 -15.12 -0.57
N ASP A 67 -19.03 -16.46 -0.59
CA ASP A 67 -18.06 -17.24 0.19
C ASP A 67 -16.62 -17.00 -0.29
N THR A 68 -16.42 -16.96 -1.60
CA THR A 68 -15.13 -16.63 -2.20
C THR A 68 -14.75 -15.18 -1.90
N TRP A 69 -15.70 -14.25 -1.98
CA TRP A 69 -15.47 -12.84 -1.66
C TRP A 69 -15.13 -12.62 -0.18
N ALA A 70 -15.82 -13.29 0.74
CA ALA A 70 -15.53 -13.24 2.17
C ALA A 70 -14.14 -13.81 2.47
N SER A 71 -13.80 -14.95 1.88
CA SER A 71 -12.47 -15.57 2.02
C SER A 71 -11.36 -14.71 1.44
N PHE A 72 -11.59 -14.08 0.28
CA PHE A 72 -10.65 -13.16 -0.34
C PHE A 72 -10.37 -11.95 0.56
N LYS A 73 -11.40 -11.37 1.18
CA LYS A 73 -11.19 -10.26 2.12
C LYS A 73 -10.36 -10.65 3.32
N LEU A 74 -10.59 -11.82 3.90
CA LEU A 74 -9.90 -12.24 5.13
C LEU A 74 -8.47 -12.71 4.83
N PHE A 75 -8.33 -13.64 3.89
CA PHE A 75 -7.06 -14.32 3.63
C PHE A 75 -6.34 -13.75 2.41
N GLY A 76 -7.07 -13.42 1.35
CA GLY A 76 -6.50 -12.87 0.11
C GLY A 76 -5.85 -11.51 0.33
N THR A 77 -6.56 -10.58 0.97
CA THR A 77 -6.02 -9.23 1.23
C THR A 77 -4.83 -9.27 2.19
N MET A 78 -4.88 -10.13 3.20
CA MET A 78 -3.77 -10.36 4.12
C MET A 78 -2.54 -10.94 3.39
N GLY A 79 -2.73 -11.97 2.55
CA GLY A 79 -1.66 -12.55 1.75
C GLY A 79 -1.02 -11.55 0.79
N LEU A 80 -1.84 -10.74 0.11
CA LEU A 80 -1.36 -9.68 -0.78
C LEU A 80 -0.59 -8.60 -0.02
N MET A 81 -1.05 -8.21 1.17
CA MET A 81 -0.35 -7.23 2.01
C MET A 81 1.00 -7.77 2.49
N PHE A 82 1.06 -9.01 2.96
CA PHE A 82 2.32 -9.65 3.34
C PHE A 82 3.30 -9.72 2.16
N ALA A 83 2.84 -10.17 1.00
CA ALA A 83 3.66 -10.22 -0.21
C ALA A 83 4.19 -8.84 -0.58
N PHE A 84 3.34 -7.81 -0.53
CA PHE A 84 3.73 -6.44 -0.80
C PHE A 84 4.79 -5.92 0.18
N ILE A 85 4.62 -6.18 1.48
CA ILE A 85 5.60 -5.79 2.51
C ILE A 85 6.94 -6.51 2.31
N ILE A 86 6.93 -7.79 1.91
CA ILE A 86 8.18 -8.51 1.63
C ILE A 86 8.88 -7.89 0.41
N VAL A 87 8.14 -7.67 -0.67
CA VAL A 87 8.67 -7.06 -1.90
C VAL A 87 9.21 -5.66 -1.63
N GLN A 88 8.46 -4.81 -0.90
CA GLN A 88 8.92 -3.47 -0.55
C GLN A 88 10.18 -3.53 0.31
N SER A 89 10.22 -4.43 1.29
CA SER A 89 11.34 -4.56 2.24
C SER A 89 12.61 -4.93 1.50
N ILE A 90 12.54 -5.89 0.58
CA ILE A 90 13.67 -6.27 -0.29
C ILE A 90 14.07 -5.09 -1.18
N ALA A 91 13.10 -4.37 -1.75
CA ALA A 91 13.36 -3.23 -2.64
C ALA A 91 14.08 -2.06 -1.94
N ILE A 92 13.80 -1.84 -0.64
CA ILE A 92 14.43 -0.77 0.14
C ILE A 92 15.70 -1.20 0.86
N ASN A 93 15.93 -2.51 1.06
CA ASN A 93 17.07 -3.04 1.81
C ASN A 93 18.41 -2.45 1.33
N LYS A 94 18.59 -2.33 0.01
CA LYS A 94 19.78 -1.73 -0.63
C LYS A 94 19.99 -0.24 -0.37
N TYR A 95 19.01 0.46 0.20
CA TYR A 95 19.04 1.89 0.52
C TYR A 95 19.00 2.15 2.03
N ILE A 96 18.86 1.11 2.85
CA ILE A 96 18.99 1.22 4.29
C ILE A 96 20.49 1.39 4.55
N GLU A 97 20.94 2.62 4.74
CA GLU A 97 22.26 2.87 5.28
C GLU A 97 22.25 2.45 6.76
N GLU A 98 23.06 1.45 7.11
CA GLU A 98 23.39 1.17 8.51
C GLU A 98 24.06 2.43 9.06
N LYS A 99 23.43 3.02 10.09
CA LYS A 99 24.02 4.10 10.88
C LYS A 99 25.20 3.59 11.71
#